data_AF-A0A0M3IGZ7-F1
#
_entry.id   AF-A0A0M3IGZ7-F1
#
_cell.length_a   1.000
_cell.length_b   1.000
_cell.length_c   1.000
_cell.angle_alpha   90.00
_cell.angle_beta   90.00
_cell.angle_gamma   90.00
#
_symmetry.space_group_name_H-M   'P 1'
#
loop_
_entity.id
_entity.type
_entity.pdbx_description
1 polymer ?
#
loop_
_entity_poly.entity_id
_entity_poly.type
_entity_poly.pdbx_seq_one_letter_code
_entity_poly.pdbx_strand_id
1 'polypeptide(L)'
;MSIMTSPYIKELVTEPPTTSTLAPKGNCNTLNDVFSPESDPPLIRCILNAAEKMAPADRISFTSTSKRLMKQLSKYSNIHYSKRQTKFFLTRLLQANDHLRNAFYSIEIDNWGSIGQLMLCL
;
A
#
# COMPACT_ATOMS: atom_id res chain seq x y z
N MET A 1 -21.40 -20.31 -60.95
CA MET A 1 -20.25 -21.20 -60.66
C MET A 1 -18.97 -20.41 -60.90
N SER A 2 -17.98 -20.67 -60.06
CA SER A 2 -16.66 -20.03 -59.93
C SER A 2 -16.56 -18.87 -58.94
N ILE A 3 -15.57 -19.07 -58.07
CA ILE A 3 -15.23 -18.46 -56.79
C ILE A 3 -13.80 -17.95 -56.95
N MET A 4 -13.41 -16.86 -56.27
CA MET A 4 -12.08 -16.57 -55.69
C MET A 4 -11.81 -15.05 -55.68
N THR A 5 -12.08 -14.38 -54.55
CA THR A 5 -11.15 -14.02 -53.45
C THR A 5 -10.28 -12.80 -53.76
N SER A 6 -10.77 -11.63 -53.33
CA SER A 6 -9.96 -10.41 -53.13
C SER A 6 -9.51 -10.36 -51.66
N PRO A 7 -8.24 -10.05 -51.36
CA PRO A 7 -7.73 -10.13 -50.00
C PRO A 7 -8.26 -8.96 -49.16
N TYR A 8 -9.04 -9.30 -48.14
CA TYR A 8 -9.40 -8.41 -47.05
C TYR A 8 -8.11 -7.93 -46.38
N ILE A 9 -7.75 -6.66 -46.57
CA ILE A 9 -6.73 -6.01 -45.76
C ILE A 9 -7.31 -5.94 -44.34
N LYS A 10 -6.88 -6.88 -43.48
CA LYS A 10 -7.04 -6.74 -42.04
C LYS A 10 -6.10 -5.61 -41.64
N GLU A 11 -6.64 -4.41 -41.49
CA GLU A 11 -6.01 -3.38 -40.69
C GLU A 11 -5.78 -3.97 -39.29
N LEU A 12 -4.54 -4.37 -39.05
CA LEU A 12 -4.01 -4.61 -37.72
C LEU A 12 -4.08 -3.26 -37.00
N VAL A 13 -5.18 -3.04 -36.28
CA VAL A 13 -5.24 -2.05 -35.20
C VAL A 13 -4.12 -2.42 -34.25
N THR A 14 -2.99 -1.76 -34.44
CA THR A 14 -1.88 -1.82 -33.51
C THR A 14 -2.33 -0.95 -32.35
N GLU A 15 -2.88 -1.58 -31.31
CA GLU A 15 -3.08 -0.90 -30.04
C GLU A 15 -1.76 -0.21 -29.69
N PRO A 16 -1.76 1.10 -29.38
CA PRO A 16 -0.54 1.72 -28.88
C PRO A 16 -0.11 0.89 -27.67
N PRO A 17 1.18 0.55 -27.52
CA PRO A 17 1.63 -0.10 -26.30
C PRO A 17 1.20 0.81 -25.16
N THR A 18 0.21 0.36 -24.40
CA THR A 18 -0.15 0.99 -23.13
C THR A 18 1.10 0.80 -22.30
N THR A 19 1.96 1.81 -22.35
CA THR A 19 3.14 1.89 -21.52
C THR A 19 2.54 1.98 -20.13
N SER A 20 2.36 0.82 -19.49
CA SER A 20 1.98 0.70 -18.10
C SER A 20 3.17 1.28 -17.37
N THR A 21 3.14 2.60 -17.25
CA THR A 21 4.06 3.38 -16.46
C THR A 21 3.64 3.04 -15.05
N LEU A 22 4.08 1.86 -14.57
CA LEU A 22 3.97 1.48 -13.18
C LEU A 22 4.52 2.69 -12.43
N ALA A 23 3.64 3.40 -11.74
CA ALA A 23 4.05 4.55 -10.95
C ALA A 23 5.21 4.09 -10.06
N PRO A 24 6.28 4.89 -9.92
CA PRO A 24 7.38 4.51 -9.07
C PRO A 24 6.84 4.19 -7.67
N LYS A 25 7.22 3.03 -7.13
CA LYS A 25 6.86 2.62 -5.78
C LYS A 25 7.28 3.70 -4.78
N GLY A 26 6.42 4.04 -3.83
CA GLY A 26 6.62 5.07 -2.82
C GLY A 26 6.28 6.48 -3.29
N ASN A 27 5.38 6.64 -4.26
CA ASN A 27 4.99 7.97 -4.76
C ASN A 27 4.15 8.74 -3.72
N CYS A 28 4.73 9.77 -3.10
CA CYS A 28 4.03 10.58 -2.09
C CYS A 28 2.77 11.30 -2.62
N ASN A 29 2.62 11.47 -3.94
CA ASN A 29 1.42 12.07 -4.53
C ASN A 29 0.21 11.13 -4.47
N THR A 30 0.43 9.81 -4.43
CA THR A 30 -0.62 8.78 -4.32
C THR A 30 -0.76 8.24 -2.89
N LEU A 31 -0.15 8.92 -1.92
CA LEU A 31 -0.13 8.52 -0.51
C LEU A 31 -1.55 8.30 0.07
N ASN A 32 -2.57 8.98 -0.45
CA ASN A 32 -3.94 8.83 0.05
C ASN A 32 -4.50 7.43 -0.22
N ASP A 33 -4.00 6.73 -1.24
CA ASP A 33 -4.44 5.38 -1.62
C ASP A 33 -4.03 4.36 -0.54
N VAL A 34 -2.95 4.62 0.20
CA VAL A 34 -2.48 3.82 1.33
C VAL A 34 -3.49 3.79 2.49
N PHE A 35 -4.34 4.82 2.58
CA PHE A 35 -5.37 4.98 3.62
C PHE A 35 -6.78 4.57 3.15
N SER A 36 -6.94 4.21 1.88
CA SER A 36 -8.23 3.86 1.26
C SER A 36 -8.26 2.37 0.92
N PRO A 37 -9.36 1.62 1.07
CA PRO A 37 -10.66 1.96 1.65
C PRO A 37 -10.64 1.95 3.19
N GLU A 38 -11.35 2.88 3.84
CA GLU A 38 -11.30 3.14 5.29
C GLU A 38 -11.62 1.91 6.19
N SER A 39 -12.33 0.90 5.66
CA SER A 39 -12.66 -0.33 6.36
C SER A 39 -11.54 -1.38 6.35
N ASP A 40 -10.69 -1.38 5.33
CA ASP A 40 -9.51 -2.24 5.20
C ASP A 40 -8.38 -1.50 4.44
N PRO A 41 -7.75 -0.48 5.06
CA PRO A 41 -6.71 0.27 4.38
C PRO A 41 -5.51 -0.63 4.08
N PRO A 42 -4.89 -0.52 2.90
CA PRO A 42 -3.70 -1.28 2.50
C PRO A 42 -2.62 -1.29 3.57
N LEU A 43 -2.38 -0.14 4.22
CA LEU A 43 -1.44 -0.02 5.34
C LEU A 43 -1.77 -0.96 6.50
N ILE A 44 -3.03 -1.00 6.93
CA ILE A 44 -3.43 -1.79 8.09
C ILE A 44 -3.33 -3.28 7.75
N ARG A 45 -3.84 -3.66 6.57
CA ARG A 45 -3.75 -5.02 6.08
C ARG A 45 -2.31 -5.51 6.00
N CYS A 46 -1.40 -4.72 5.43
CA CYS A 46 -0.01 -5.14 5.27
C CYS A 46 0.71 -5.30 6.63
N ILE A 47 0.46 -4.41 7.59
CA ILE A 47 1.05 -4.52 8.94
C ILE A 47 0.52 -5.75 9.66
N LEU A 48 -0.79 -6.02 9.57
CA LEU A 48 -1.39 -7.20 10.19
C LEU A 48 -0.84 -8.50 9.59
N ASN A 49 -0.76 -8.59 8.26
CA ASN A 49 -0.18 -9.74 7.56
C ASN A 49 1.29 -9.96 7.92
N ALA A 50 2.07 -8.89 8.06
CA ALA A 50 3.45 -8.99 8.51
C ALA A 50 3.54 -9.47 9.97
N ALA A 51 2.65 -8.99 10.84
CA ALA A 51 2.60 -9.35 12.25
C ALA A 51 2.33 -10.86 12.47
N GLU A 52 1.60 -11.52 11.57
CA GLU A 52 1.36 -12.97 11.67
C GLU A 52 2.63 -13.81 11.60
N LYS A 53 3.69 -13.28 10.99
CA LYS A 53 4.98 -13.94 10.83
C LYS A 53 5.99 -13.57 11.93
N MET A 54 5.60 -12.73 12.88
CA MET A 54 6.47 -12.25 13.97
C MET A 54 6.35 -13.11 15.23
N ALA A 55 7.29 -12.94 16.16
CA ALA A 55 7.21 -13.58 17.47
C ALA A 55 5.93 -13.13 18.22
N PRO A 56 5.40 -13.95 19.17
CA PRO A 56 4.11 -13.68 19.79
C PRO A 56 3.97 -12.28 20.43
N ALA A 57 5.02 -11.80 21.11
CA ALA A 57 5.00 -10.50 21.77
C ALA A 57 4.92 -9.34 20.75
N ASP A 58 5.66 -9.45 19.65
CA ASP A 58 5.68 -8.46 18.57
C ASP A 58 4.34 -8.48 17.83
N ARG A 59 3.84 -9.68 17.50
CA ARG A 59 2.53 -9.86 16.88
C ARG A 59 1.43 -9.14 17.65
N ILE A 60 1.42 -9.27 18.99
CA ILE A 60 0.45 -8.57 19.86
C ILE A 60 0.61 -7.06 19.75
N SER A 61 1.83 -6.54 19.85
CA SER A 61 2.12 -5.11 19.80
C SER A 61 1.70 -4.49 18.47
N PHE A 62 2.02 -5.15 17.36
CA PHE A 62 1.70 -4.71 16.01
C PHE A 62 0.20 -4.81 15.72
N THR A 63 -0.45 -5.90 16.15
CA THR A 63 -1.90 -6.07 16.01
C THR A 63 -2.67 -5.01 16.81
N SER A 64 -2.28 -4.78 18.06
CA SER A 64 -2.88 -3.76 18.93
C SER A 64 -2.73 -2.36 18.34
N THR A 65 -1.54 -2.03 17.85
CA THR A 65 -1.26 -0.72 17.23
C THR A 65 -2.05 -0.53 15.94
N SER A 66 -2.10 -1.56 15.08
CA SER A 66 -2.87 -1.55 13.83
C SER A 66 -4.36 -1.34 14.08
N LYS A 67 -4.94 -2.02 15.07
CA LYS A 67 -6.34 -1.83 15.47
C LYS A 67 -6.62 -0.41 15.99
N ARG A 68 -5.68 0.16 16.77
CA ARG A 68 -5.79 1.55 17.26
C ARG A 68 -5.71 2.54 16.10
N LEU A 69 -4.79 2.32 15.16
CA LEU A 69 -4.66 3.16 13.98
C LEU A 69 -5.92 3.08 13.10
N MET A 70 -6.41 1.87 12.81
CA MET A 70 -7.67 1.64 12.09
C MET A 70 -8.83 2.44 12.69
N LYS A 71 -9.00 2.37 14.02
CA LYS A 71 -10.04 3.12 14.75
C LYS A 71 -9.89 4.64 14.61
N GLN A 72 -8.66 5.15 14.49
CA GLN A 72 -8.43 6.57 14.25
C GLN A 72 -8.72 6.95 12.81
N LEU A 73 -8.30 6.13 11.85
CA LEU A 73 -8.57 6.35 10.41
C LEU A 73 -10.08 6.36 10.13
N SER A 74 -10.84 5.43 10.71
CA SER A 74 -12.30 5.37 10.51
C SER A 74 -13.09 6.46 11.24
N LYS A 75 -12.50 7.11 12.26
CA LYS A 75 -13.16 8.20 13.01
C LYS A 75 -13.03 9.54 12.31
N TYR A 76 -12.00 9.74 11.50
CA TYR A 76 -11.67 11.03 10.91
C TYR A 76 -11.46 10.88 9.40
N SER A 77 -12.38 11.45 8.61
CA SER A 77 -12.26 11.53 7.14
C SER A 77 -11.20 12.53 6.66
N ASN A 78 -10.54 13.24 7.58
CA ASN A 78 -9.49 14.20 7.24
C ASN A 78 -8.15 13.50 7.01
N ILE A 79 -7.74 13.45 5.76
CA ILE A 79 -6.51 12.78 5.33
C ILE A 79 -5.22 13.36 5.97
N HIS A 80 -5.17 14.66 6.27
CA HIS A 80 -4.02 15.25 6.97
C HIS A 80 -3.92 14.76 8.41
N TYR A 81 -5.06 14.61 9.08
CA TYR A 81 -5.11 14.04 10.42
C TYR A 81 -4.69 12.56 10.40
N SER A 82 -5.19 11.79 9.44
CA SER A 82 -4.82 10.38 9.22
C SER A 82 -3.32 10.19 9.02
N LYS A 83 -2.67 11.04 8.22
CA LYS A 83 -1.22 11.06 8.04
C LYS A 83 -0.47 11.30 9.36
N ARG A 84 -0.89 12.33 10.12
CA ARG A 84 -0.27 12.69 11.41
C ARG A 84 -0.39 11.56 12.44
N GLN A 85 -1.58 10.97 12.57
CA GLN A 85 -1.81 9.85 13.48
C GLN A 85 -0.98 8.63 13.08
N THR A 86 -0.97 8.30 11.78
CA THR A 86 -0.16 7.20 11.26
C THR A 86 1.30 7.36 11.64
N LYS A 87 1.90 8.53 11.36
CA LYS A 87 3.29 8.83 11.73
C LYS A 87 3.52 8.64 13.23
N PHE A 88 2.61 9.14 14.06
CA PHE A 88 2.70 9.00 15.51
C PHE A 88 2.68 7.53 15.96
N PHE A 89 1.70 6.74 15.52
CA PHE A 89 1.56 5.33 15.90
C PHE A 89 2.75 4.49 15.42
N LEU A 90 3.15 4.66 14.16
CA LEU A 90 4.27 3.91 13.59
C LEU A 90 5.60 4.25 14.27
N THR A 91 5.85 5.54 14.57
CA THR A 91 7.06 5.95 15.30
C THR A 91 7.08 5.37 16.70
N ARG A 92 5.97 5.40 17.43
CA ARG A 92 5.87 4.82 18.78
C ARG A 92 6.06 3.31 18.79
N LEU A 93 5.47 2.61 17.81
CA LEU A 93 5.65 1.17 17.66
C LEU A 93 7.11 0.80 17.45
N LEU A 94 7.81 1.54 16.57
CA LEU A 94 9.21 1.30 16.27
C LEU A 94 10.14 1.69 17.42
N GLN A 95 9.83 2.73 18.19
CA GLN A 95 10.57 3.07 19.39
C GLN A 95 10.48 1.96 20.44
N ALA A 96 9.32 1.32 20.58
CA ALA A 96 9.14 0.19 21.49
C ALA A 96 9.77 -1.12 20.97
N ASN A 97 9.97 -1.23 19.65
CA ASN A 97 10.45 -2.44 18.97
C ASN A 97 11.62 -2.13 18.02
N ASP A 98 12.65 -1.45 18.51
CA ASP A 98 13.72 -0.91 17.65
C ASP A 98 14.47 -2.00 16.87
N HIS A 99 14.60 -3.18 17.48
CA HIS A 99 15.19 -4.37 16.85
C HIS A 99 14.44 -4.83 15.58
N LEU A 100 13.18 -4.44 15.40
CA LEU A 100 12.36 -4.76 14.21
C LEU A 100 12.34 -3.64 13.17
N ARG A 101 13.00 -2.50 13.41
CA ARG A 101 12.89 -1.30 12.55
C ARG A 101 13.15 -1.60 11.08
N ASN A 102 14.23 -2.30 10.77
CA ASN A 102 14.60 -2.62 9.40
C ASN A 102 13.61 -3.60 8.75
N ALA A 103 13.20 -4.64 9.48
CA ALA A 103 12.20 -5.59 9.00
C ALA A 103 10.86 -4.90 8.75
N PHE A 104 10.47 -3.97 9.62
CA PHE A 104 9.24 -3.21 9.51
C PHE A 104 9.24 -2.26 8.32
N TYR A 105 10.32 -1.52 8.09
CA TYR A 105 10.42 -0.61 6.95
C TYR A 105 10.41 -1.33 5.59
N SER A 106 10.81 -2.61 5.55
CA SER A 106 10.78 -3.43 4.35
C SER A 106 9.41 -4.06 4.06
N ILE A 107 8.38 -3.84 4.90
CA ILE A 107 7.03 -4.33 4.62
C ILE A 107 6.46 -3.56 3.43
N GLU A 108 6.09 -4.28 2.37
CA GLU A 108 5.43 -3.73 1.19
C GLU A 108 3.93 -3.49 1.47
N ILE A 109 3.47 -2.31 1.09
CA ILE A 109 2.08 -1.86 1.08
C ILE A 109 1.55 -2.10 -0.34
N ASP A 110 1.07 -3.32 -0.59
CA ASP A 110 0.59 -3.77 -1.89
C ASP A 110 1.54 -3.35 -3.04
N ASN A 111 1.01 -2.65 -4.05
CA ASN A 111 1.79 -2.10 -5.16
C ASN A 111 2.26 -0.66 -4.93
N TRP A 112 1.87 -0.04 -3.80
CA TRP A 112 2.20 1.37 -3.55
C TRP A 112 3.68 1.55 -3.24
N GLY A 113 4.28 0.71 -2.40
CA GLY A 113 5.67 0.84 -1.94
C GLY A 113 5.84 0.34 -0.51
N SER A 114 6.97 0.59 0.14
CA SER A 114 7.23 0.08 1.49
C SER A 114 6.78 1.01 2.62
N ILE A 115 6.66 0.48 3.84
CA ILE A 115 6.44 1.31 5.03
C ILE A 115 7.58 2.33 5.23
N GLY A 116 8.82 1.97 4.89
CA GLY A 116 9.94 2.90 4.90
C GLY A 116 9.70 4.10 3.98
N GLN A 117 9.21 3.85 2.75
CA GLN A 117 8.86 4.91 1.81
C GLN A 117 7.66 5.74 2.29
N LEU A 118 6.65 5.09 2.89
CA LEU A 118 5.53 5.77 3.53
C LEU A 118 6.01 6.77 4.58
N MET A 119 6.93 6.35 5.46
CA MET A 119 7.45 7.20 6.54
C MET A 119 8.23 8.41 6.03
N LEU A 120 8.77 8.38 4.80
CA LEU A 120 9.40 9.54 4.16
C LEU A 120 8.38 10.55 3.63
N CYS A 121 7.16 10.10 3.32
CA CYS A 121 6.08 10.94 2.81
C CYS A 121 5.19 11.56 3.91
N LEU A 122 5.33 11.13 5.17
CA LEU A 122 4.56 11.59 6.34
C LEU A 122 5.33 12.60 7.18
#